data_AF-A0A352SEY9-F1
#
_entry.id   AF-A0A352SEY9-F1
#
_cell.length_a   1.000
_cell.length_b   1.000
_cell.length_c   1.000
_cell.angle_alpha   90.00
_cell.angle_beta   90.00
_cell.angle_gamma   90.00
#
_symmetry.space_group_name_H-M   'P 1'
#
loop_
_entity.id
_entity.type
_entity.pdbx_description
1 polymer ?
#
loop_
_entity_poly.entity_id
_entity_poly.type
_entity_poly.pdbx_seq_one_letter_code
_entity_poly.pdbx_strand_id
1 'polypeptide(L)'
;MEINEEKTVDMLSTESVSILTRKVLIDGEVKSQVGENHRRTYLNSVSGREELLKEQTENVVNAVFAIWGSEPVVEEPIIEEEDEDYGEKEEQ
;
A
#
# COMPACT_ATOMS: atom_id res chain seq x y z
N MET A 1 22.04 1.62 -20.45
CA MET A 1 21.68 1.22 -19.08
C MET A 1 20.61 2.16 -18.56
N GLU A 2 19.44 1.63 -18.26
CA GLU A 2 18.27 2.34 -17.70
C GLU A 2 17.80 1.61 -16.44
N ILE A 3 17.35 2.33 -15.41
CA ILE A 3 16.71 1.73 -14.23
C ILE A 3 15.21 1.99 -14.32
N ASN A 4 14.42 0.92 -14.28
CA ASN A 4 12.97 0.97 -14.35
C ASN A 4 12.37 0.37 -13.07
N GLU A 5 11.16 0.79 -12.72
CA GLU A 5 10.37 0.18 -11.66
C GLU A 5 9.33 -0.75 -12.26
N GLU A 6 9.31 -2.00 -11.80
CA GLU A 6 8.27 -2.97 -12.14
C GLU A 6 7.44 -3.25 -10.88
N LYS A 7 6.12 -3.26 -11.04
CA LYS A 7 5.16 -3.53 -9.98
C LYS A 7 4.42 -4.84 -10.26
N THR A 8 4.26 -5.66 -9.24
CA THR A 8 3.51 -6.91 -9.29
C THR A 8 2.39 -6.84 -8.26
N VAL A 9 1.15 -7.05 -8.72
CA VAL A 9 0.01 -7.33 -7.86
C VAL A 9 0.13 -8.78 -7.39
N ASP A 10 0.24 -8.99 -6.08
CA ASP A 10 0.44 -10.29 -5.45
C ASP A 10 -0.56 -10.48 -4.30
N MET A 11 -0.84 -11.74 -3.97
CA MET A 11 -1.75 -12.12 -2.87
C MET A 11 -3.09 -11.36 -2.89
N LEU A 12 -3.61 -11.05 -4.09
CA LEU A 12 -4.88 -10.36 -4.26
C LEU A 12 -6.04 -11.27 -3.83
N SER A 13 -6.75 -10.84 -2.79
CA SER A 13 -7.96 -11.46 -2.26
C SER A 13 -9.07 -10.42 -2.17
N THR A 14 -10.25 -10.80 -1.68
CA THR A 14 -11.33 -9.83 -1.39
C THR A 14 -11.00 -8.89 -0.24
N GLU A 15 -10.11 -9.27 0.68
CA GLU A 15 -9.83 -8.50 1.90
C GLU A 15 -8.54 -7.69 1.83
N SER A 16 -7.58 -8.10 1.00
CA SER A 16 -6.28 -7.45 0.93
C SER A 16 -5.53 -7.73 -0.37
N VAL A 17 -4.50 -6.92 -0.63
CA VAL A 17 -3.57 -7.08 -1.74
C VAL A 17 -2.17 -6.68 -1.31
N SER A 18 -1.15 -7.37 -1.82
CA SER A 18 0.25 -7.00 -1.68
C SER A 18 0.80 -6.47 -3.00
N ILE A 19 1.38 -5.27 -3.01
CA ILE A 19 2.09 -4.73 -4.17
C ILE A 19 3.58 -4.87 -3.93
N LEU A 20 4.23 -5.67 -4.78
CA LEU A 20 5.67 -5.78 -4.84
C LEU A 20 6.22 -4.78 -5.87
N THR A 21 7.09 -3.88 -5.44
CA THR A 21 7.84 -2.97 -6.30
C THR A 21 9.30 -3.41 -6.35
N ARG A 22 9.83 -3.63 -7.55
CA ARG A 22 11.23 -3.98 -7.79
C ARG A 22 11.87 -3.00 -8.78
N LYS A 23 13.13 -2.67 -8.56
CA LYS A 23 13.94 -1.91 -9.52
C LYS A 23 14.72 -2.88 -10.40
N VAL A 24 14.67 -2.66 -11.70
CA VAL A 24 15.38 -3.48 -12.69
C VAL A 24 16.30 -2.60 -13.52
N LEU A 25 17.54 -3.03 -13.67
CA LEU A 25 18.49 -2.46 -14.62
C LEU A 25 18.31 -3.16 -15.96
N ILE A 26 18.09 -2.37 -17.01
CA ILE A 26 17.98 -2.82 -18.39
C ILE A 26 19.27 -2.44 -19.12
N ASP A 27 20.01 -3.44 -19.59
CA ASP A 27 21.20 -3.29 -20.41
C ASP A 27 21.09 -4.15 -21.69
N GLY A 28 20.63 -3.51 -22.77
CA GLY A 28 20.24 -4.23 -23.99
C GLY A 28 19.09 -5.19 -23.72
N GLU A 29 19.30 -6.48 -24.01
CA GLU A 29 18.31 -7.55 -23.75
C GLU A 29 18.40 -8.12 -22.33
N VAL A 30 19.41 -7.73 -21.54
CA VAL A 30 19.61 -8.23 -20.18
C VAL A 30 18.82 -7.38 -19.20
N LYS A 31 17.95 -8.05 -18.43
CA LYS A 31 17.25 -7.46 -17.28
C LYS A 31 17.79 -8.08 -15.98
N SER A 32 18.28 -7.23 -15.09
CA SER A 32 18.79 -7.64 -13.78
C SER A 32 18.11 -6.86 -12.68
N GLN A 33 17.69 -7.54 -11.61
CA GLN A 33 17.18 -6.85 -10.43
C GLN A 33 18.32 -6.09 -9.75
N VAL A 34 18.02 -4.86 -9.31
CA VAL A 34 18.92 -4.04 -8.52
C VAL A 34 18.22 -3.52 -7.27
N GLY A 35 18.92 -3.51 -6.14
CA GLY A 35 18.34 -3.12 -4.86
C GLY A 35 17.36 -4.14 -4.29
N GLU A 36 16.73 -3.75 -3.17
CA GLU A 36 15.81 -4.61 -2.44
C GLU A 36 14.38 -4.49 -2.97
N ASN A 37 13.62 -5.56 -2.73
CA ASN A 37 12.19 -5.59 -2.98
C ASN A 37 11.46 -4.75 -1.93
N HIS A 38 10.59 -3.85 -2.37
CA HIS A 38 9.66 -3.17 -1.48
C HIS A 38 8.28 -3.79 -1.63
N ARG A 39 7.70 -4.27 -0.53
CA ARG A 39 6.35 -4.81 -0.50
C ARG A 39 5.49 -3.98 0.44
N ARG A 40 4.32 -3.58 -0.04
CA ARG A 40 3.29 -2.94 0.76
C ARG A 40 1.97 -3.68 0.62
N THR A 41 1.29 -3.87 1.73
CA THR A 41 -0.03 -4.49 1.78
C THR A 41 -1.08 -3.43 1.99
N TYR A 42 -2.19 -3.54 1.27
CA TYR A 42 -3.37 -2.69 1.42
C TYR A 42 -4.55 -3.57 1.81
N LEU A 43 -5.35 -3.09 2.75
CA LEU A 43 -6.61 -3.74 3.13
C LEU A 43 -7.75 -3.19 2.28
N ASN A 44 -8.74 -4.02 2.02
CA ASN A 44 -10.01 -3.63 1.42
C ASN A 44 -10.91 -2.94 2.48
N SER A 45 -10.34 -1.95 3.15
CA SER A 45 -10.98 -1.04 4.08
C SER A 45 -11.13 0.34 3.45
N VAL A 46 -11.79 1.29 4.14
CA VAL A 46 -11.92 2.66 3.63
C VAL A 46 -10.53 3.31 3.50
N SER A 47 -9.74 3.37 4.58
CA SER A 47 -8.42 3.99 4.50
C SER A 47 -7.45 3.23 3.59
N GLY A 48 -7.50 1.88 3.60
CA GLY A 48 -6.63 1.06 2.76
C GLY A 48 -6.86 1.27 1.25
N ARG A 49 -8.12 1.48 0.83
CA ARG A 49 -8.46 1.86 -0.54
C ARG A 49 -7.96 3.26 -0.89
N GLU A 50 -8.04 4.22 0.02
CA GLU A 50 -7.52 5.58 -0.17
C GLU A 50 -5.99 5.60 -0.33
N GLU A 51 -5.28 4.85 0.52
CA GLU A 51 -3.83 4.69 0.39
C GLU A 51 -3.43 4.06 -0.95
N LEU A 52 -4.15 3.01 -1.37
CA LEU A 52 -3.89 2.35 -2.65
C LEU A 52 -4.07 3.32 -3.83
N LEU A 53 -5.13 4.15 -3.81
CA LEU A 53 -5.40 5.18 -4.81
C LEU A 53 -4.30 6.25 -4.85
N LYS A 54 -3.78 6.64 -3.69
CA LYS A 54 -2.75 7.68 -3.58
C LYS A 54 -1.37 7.21 -4.04
N GLU A 55 -1.04 5.95 -3.82
CA GLU A 55 0.33 5.45 -3.94
C GLU A 55 0.58 4.57 -5.17
N GLN A 56 -0.46 4.00 -5.76
CA GLN A 56 -0.33 3.14 -6.92
C GLN A 56 -0.86 3.80 -8.19
N THR A 57 -0.40 3.27 -9.33
CA THR A 57 -0.85 3.75 -10.63
C THR A 57 -2.27 3.32 -10.91
N GLU A 58 -2.97 4.07 -11.76
CA GLU A 58 -4.36 3.79 -12.15
C GLU A 58 -4.54 2.34 -12.64
N ASN A 59 -3.59 1.80 -13.40
CA ASN A 59 -3.65 0.41 -13.87
C ASN A 59 -3.63 -0.61 -12.73
N VAL A 60 -2.83 -0.39 -11.69
CA VAL A 60 -2.75 -1.27 -10.52
C VAL A 60 -4.05 -1.15 -9.72
N VAL A 61 -4.51 0.08 -9.46
CA VAL A 61 -5.76 0.35 -8.76
C VAL A 61 -6.94 -0.34 -9.47
N ASN A 62 -7.08 -0.14 -10.78
CA ASN A 62 -8.17 -0.70 -11.57
C ASN A 62 -8.16 -2.25 -11.53
N ALA A 63 -6.97 -2.87 -11.59
CA ALA A 63 -6.86 -4.32 -11.48
C ALA A 63 -7.31 -4.85 -10.10
N VAL A 64 -6.97 -4.14 -9.03
CA VAL A 64 -7.40 -4.50 -7.67
C VAL A 64 -8.91 -4.28 -7.50
N PHE A 65 -9.42 -3.13 -7.91
CA PHE A 65 -10.83 -2.76 -7.75
C PHE A 65 -11.77 -3.60 -8.61
N ALA A 66 -11.29 -4.18 -9.73
CA ALA A 66 -12.04 -5.18 -10.48
C ALA A 66 -12.40 -6.42 -9.63
N ILE A 67 -11.57 -6.75 -8.64
CA ILE A 67 -11.83 -7.87 -7.70
C ILE A 67 -12.55 -7.38 -6.44
N TRP A 68 -12.15 -6.24 -5.89
CA TRP A 68 -12.72 -5.71 -4.65
C TRP A 68 -14.11 -5.09 -4.81
N GLY A 69 -14.52 -4.73 -6.03
CA GLY A 69 -15.79 -4.02 -6.25
C GLY A 69 -15.79 -2.61 -5.65
N SER A 70 -16.98 -2.04 -5.51
CA SER A 70 -17.19 -0.65 -5.09
C SER A 70 -17.14 -0.40 -3.59
N GLU A 71 -17.40 -1.43 -2.77
CA GLU A 71 -17.56 -1.28 -1.31
C GLU A 71 -16.43 -1.98 -0.53
N PRO A 72 -15.90 -1.37 0.54
CA PRO A 72 -14.95 -2.03 1.43
C PRO A 72 -15.59 -3.23 2.13
N VAL A 73 -14.79 -4.25 2.42
CA VAL A 73 -15.24 -5.46 3.15
C VAL A 73 -14.53 -5.65 4.48
N VAL A 74 -13.45 -4.89 4.72
CA VAL A 74 -12.70 -4.89 5.98
C VAL A 74 -13.10 -3.68 6.79
N GLU A 75 -13.64 -3.91 7.99
CA GLU A 75 -13.93 -2.87 8.98
C GLU A 75 -12.64 -2.43 9.68
N GLU A 76 -12.54 -1.14 9.96
CA GLU A 76 -11.38 -0.53 10.62
C GLU A 76 -11.68 -0.31 12.10
N PRO A 77 -10.71 -0.56 12.99
CA PRO A 77 -10.90 -0.22 14.39
C PRO A 77 -11.07 1.30 14.53
N ILE A 78 -12.16 1.71 15.17
CA ILE A 78 -12.34 3.08 15.67
C ILE A 78 -11.31 3.32 16.76
N ILE A 79 -10.29 4.13 16.45
CA ILE A 79 -9.35 4.62 17.44
C ILE A 79 -10.02 5.85 18.06
N GLU A 80 -10.60 5.69 19.24
CA GLU A 80 -10.98 6.84 20.07
C GLU A 80 -9.67 7.49 20.53
N GLU A 81 -9.37 8.70 20.06
CA GLU A 81 -8.25 9.49 20.59
C GLU A 81 -8.61 9.83 22.05
N GLU A 82 -8.09 9.05 23.00
CA GLU A 82 -8.11 9.43 24.41
C GLU A 82 -7.24 10.69 24.55
N ASP A 83 -7.89 11.85 24.72
CA ASP A 83 -7.25 13.08 25.15
C ASP A 83 -6.56 12.83 26.50
N GLU A 84 -5.31 12.38 26.50
CA GLU A 84 -4.46 12.34 27.69
C GLU A 84 -4.17 13.79 28.14
N ASP A 85 -5.10 14.36 28.90
CA ASP A 85 -4.94 15.59 29.67
C ASP A 85 -3.86 15.35 30.74
N TYR A 86 -2.60 15.58 30.36
CA TYR A 86 -1.48 15.67 31.30
C TYR A 86 -1.68 16.93 32.15
N GLY A 87 -2.43 16.79 33.24
CA GLY A 87 -2.64 17.83 34.23
C GLY A 87 -1.30 18.44 34.67
N GLU A 88 -1.20 19.76 34.52
CA GLU A 88 -0.08 20.56 35.00
C GLU A 88 0.15 20.28 36.48
N LYS A 89 1.26 19.61 36.81
CA LYS A 89 1.72 19.53 38.20
C LYS A 89 2.27 20.91 38.57
N GLU A 90 1.50 21.65 39.35
CA GLU A 90 2.02 22.85 40.02
C GLU A 90 3.20 22.46 40.92
N GLU A 91 4.39 22.99 40.62
CA GLU A 91 5.54 22.95 41.51
C GLU A 91 5.30 23.89 42.70
N GLN A 92 5.40 23.34 43.91
CA GLN A 92 5.44 24.05 45.19
C GLN A 92 6.87 24.24 45.66
#